data_AF-A0A3C1SW37-F1
#
_entry.id   AF-A0A3C1SW37-F1
#
_cell.length_a   1.000
_cell.length_b   1.000
_cell.length_c   1.000
_cell.angle_alpha   90.00
_cell.angle_beta   90.00
_cell.angle_gamma   90.00
#
_symmetry.space_group_name_H-M   'P 1'
#
loop_
_entity.id
_entity.type
_entity.pdbx_description
1 polymer ?
#
loop_
_entity_poly.entity_id
_entity_poly.type
_entity_poly.pdbx_seq_one_letter_code
_entity_poly.pdbx_strand_id
1 'polypeptide(L)'
;IRNFAHFFVHESCGFCTPCRVGTSLMRDLVDKVHTGHGTRADLEEMRKLGQIMRVGSHCGLGQTAPNPVLDSLDQFPEAYERRLRSTAFEPAFDMNAALEQARWLTGRTDPDAYLDEEALLGAMP
;
A
#
# COMPACT_ATOMS: atom_id res chain seq x y z
N ILE A 1 -2.31 -10.18 -9.29
CA ILE A 1 -3.20 -9.75 -8.19
C ILE A 1 -3.61 -8.28 -8.27
N ARG A 2 -2.67 -7.38 -8.60
CA ARG A 2 -2.90 -5.94 -8.80
C ARG A 2 -4.17 -5.61 -9.60
N ASN A 3 -4.37 -6.25 -10.74
CA ASN A 3 -5.56 -6.00 -11.57
C ASN A 3 -6.88 -6.25 -10.84
N PHE A 4 -6.96 -7.28 -9.98
CA PHE A 4 -8.16 -7.54 -9.18
C PHE A 4 -8.38 -6.45 -8.13
N ALA A 5 -7.32 -5.99 -7.45
CA ALA A 5 -7.44 -4.91 -6.47
C ALA A 5 -7.95 -3.62 -7.11
N HIS A 6 -7.43 -3.25 -8.29
CA HIS A 6 -7.92 -2.10 -9.06
C HIS A 6 -9.35 -2.28 -9.56
N PHE A 7 -9.69 -3.49 -10.04
CA PHE A 7 -11.06 -3.82 -10.47
C PHE A 7 -12.08 -3.60 -9.35
N PHE A 8 -11.83 -4.11 -8.14
CA PHE A 8 -12.78 -3.97 -7.03
C PHE A 8 -12.93 -2.54 -6.53
N VAL A 9 -11.90 -1.70 -6.68
CA VAL A 9 -12.05 -0.25 -6.46
C VAL A 9 -12.98 0.35 -7.50
N HIS A 10 -12.74 0.06 -8.78
CA HIS A 10 -13.53 0.61 -9.89
C HIS A 10 -15.00 0.19 -9.84
N GLU A 11 -15.27 -1.08 -9.51
CA GLU A 11 -16.62 -1.64 -9.44
C GLU A 11 -17.31 -1.42 -8.09
N SER A 12 -16.65 -0.78 -7.12
CA SER A 12 -17.29 -0.43 -5.86
C SER A 12 -18.43 0.56 -6.11
N CYS A 13 -19.65 0.22 -5.71
CA CYS A 13 -20.79 1.16 -5.77
C CYS A 13 -20.65 2.35 -4.81
N GLY A 14 -19.65 2.33 -3.92
CA GLY A 14 -19.36 3.44 -3.01
C GLY A 14 -20.37 3.62 -1.88
N PHE A 15 -21.26 2.65 -1.59
CA PHE A 15 -22.29 2.83 -0.55
C PHE A 15 -21.74 2.69 0.88
N CYS A 16 -21.22 1.51 1.24
CA CYS A 16 -20.77 1.22 2.60
C CYS A 16 -19.26 1.51 2.79
N THR A 17 -18.90 2.09 3.94
CA THR A 17 -17.51 2.47 4.28
C THR A 17 -16.48 1.34 4.12
N PRO A 18 -16.68 0.12 4.68
CA PRO A 18 -15.66 -0.92 4.59
C PRO A 18 -15.38 -1.35 3.13
N CYS A 19 -16.37 -1.31 2.23
CA CYS A 19 -16.14 -1.57 0.81
C CYS A 19 -15.52 -0.37 0.11
N ARG A 20 -16.12 0.83 0.22
CA ARG A 20 -15.66 2.05 -0.49
C ARG A 20 -14.22 2.42 -0.14
N VAL A 21 -13.90 2.44 1.15
CA VAL A 21 -12.58 2.82 1.64
C VAL A 21 -11.64 1.63 1.62
N GLY A 22 -12.11 0.45 2.05
CA GLY A 22 -11.26 -0.73 2.17
C GLY A 22 -10.71 -1.22 0.83
N THR A 23 -11.50 -1.16 -0.25
CA THR A 23 -10.97 -1.49 -1.59
C THR A 23 -9.84 -0.56 -2.01
N SER A 24 -9.97 0.75 -1.73
CA SER A 24 -8.94 1.75 -2.06
C SER A 24 -7.66 1.51 -1.27
N LEU A 25 -7.78 1.31 0.06
CA LEU A 25 -6.63 1.00 0.92
C LEU A 25 -5.96 -0.33 0.53
N MET A 26 -6.74 -1.36 0.20
CA MET A 26 -6.20 -2.64 -0.25
C MET A 26 -5.42 -2.48 -1.56
N ARG A 27 -5.95 -1.73 -2.52
CA ARG A 27 -5.25 -1.40 -3.77
C ARG A 27 -3.93 -0.68 -3.50
N ASP A 28 -3.93 0.31 -2.61
CA ASP A 28 -2.74 1.11 -2.33
C ASP A 28 -1.64 0.26 -1.67
N LEU A 29 -2.00 -0.62 -0.72
CA LEU A 29 -1.08 -1.60 -0.14
C LEU A 29 -0.53 -2.56 -1.22
N VAL A 30 -1.39 -3.06 -2.11
CA VAL A 30 -0.98 -3.97 -3.19
C VAL A 30 -0.04 -3.27 -4.16
N ASP A 31 -0.30 -2.00 -4.50
CA ASP A 31 0.56 -1.22 -5.38
C ASP A 31 1.92 -0.95 -4.74
N LYS A 32 1.95 -0.59 -3.45
CA LYS A 32 3.18 -0.40 -2.68
C LYS A 32 4.06 -1.65 -2.66
N VAL A 33 3.46 -2.83 -2.41
CA VAL A 33 4.20 -4.09 -2.48
C VAL A 33 4.63 -4.37 -3.93
N HIS A 34 3.78 -4.10 -4.92
CA HIS A 34 4.08 -4.36 -6.32
C HIS A 34 5.28 -3.56 -6.84
N THR A 35 5.44 -2.31 -6.40
CA THR A 35 6.60 -1.46 -6.72
C THR A 35 7.86 -1.82 -5.93
N GLY A 36 7.79 -2.84 -5.08
CA GLY A 36 8.93 -3.32 -4.29
C GLY A 36 9.25 -2.44 -3.10
N HIS A 37 8.28 -1.70 -2.58
CA HIS A 37 8.38 -0.90 -1.35
C HIS A 37 7.55 -1.50 -0.20
N GLY A 38 7.26 -2.81 -0.26
CA GLY A 38 6.45 -3.48 0.75
C GLY A 38 7.18 -3.63 2.08
N THR A 39 6.42 -3.73 3.16
CA THR A 39 6.93 -4.15 4.48
C THR A 39 6.14 -5.31 5.05
N ARG A 40 6.68 -5.98 6.07
CA ARG A 40 5.93 -7.01 6.81
C ARG A 40 4.66 -6.43 7.45
N ALA A 41 4.74 -5.21 7.98
CA ALA A 41 3.58 -4.51 8.53
C ALA A 41 2.48 -4.27 7.47
N ASP A 42 2.85 -3.95 6.22
CA ASP A 42 1.87 -3.78 5.14
C ASP A 42 1.10 -5.08 4.85
N LEU A 43 1.78 -6.24 4.86
CA LEU A 43 1.12 -7.53 4.64
C LEU A 43 0.16 -7.89 5.78
N GLU A 44 0.53 -7.59 7.02
CA GLU A 44 -0.35 -7.74 8.18
C GLU A 44 -1.57 -6.83 8.07
N GLU A 45 -1.37 -5.60 7.60
CA GLU A 45 -2.45 -4.64 7.40
C GLU A 45 -3.42 -5.10 6.30
N MET A 46 -2.93 -5.67 5.20
CA MET A 46 -3.78 -6.30 4.18
C MET A 46 -4.69 -7.38 4.81
N ARG A 47 -4.16 -8.21 5.72
CA ARG A 47 -4.95 -9.26 6.38
C ARG A 47 -6.03 -8.68 7.31
N LYS A 48 -5.67 -7.69 8.14
CA LYS A 48 -6.61 -7.01 9.04
C LYS A 48 -7.73 -6.33 8.25
N LEU A 49 -7.36 -5.59 7.21
CA LEU A 49 -8.30 -4.89 6.34
C LEU A 49 -9.23 -5.87 5.62
N GLY A 50 -8.69 -6.97 5.09
CA GLY A 50 -9.48 -7.99 4.43
C GLY A 50 -10.53 -8.62 5.35
N GLN A 51 -10.21 -8.84 6.63
CA GLN A 51 -11.17 -9.33 7.61
C GLN A 51 -12.28 -8.31 7.91
N ILE A 52 -11.93 -7.02 8.04
CA ILE A 52 -12.90 -5.94 8.22
C ILE A 52 -13.84 -5.86 7.01
N MET A 53 -13.32 -5.96 5.80
CA MET A 53 -14.12 -5.94 4.58
C MET A 53 -15.07 -7.14 4.48
N ARG A 54 -14.60 -8.35 4.82
CA ARG A 54 -15.40 -9.58 4.81
C ARG A 54 -16.60 -9.52 5.74
N VAL A 55 -16.43 -9.00 6.95
CA VAL A 55 -17.49 -9.00 7.98
C VAL A 55 -18.33 -7.73 7.94
N GLY A 56 -17.72 -6.58 7.63
CA GLY A 56 -18.38 -5.27 7.72
C GLY A 56 -19.09 -4.82 6.44
N SER A 57 -18.84 -5.44 5.29
CA SER A 57 -19.44 -5.00 4.03
C SER A 57 -20.92 -5.36 3.92
N HIS A 58 -21.69 -4.41 3.40
CA HIS A 58 -23.14 -4.53 3.25
C HIS A 58 -23.58 -5.59 2.23
N CYS A 59 -22.83 -5.77 1.14
CA CYS A 59 -23.18 -6.70 0.06
C CYS A 59 -22.01 -7.64 -0.30
N GLY A 60 -22.30 -8.67 -1.10
CA GLY A 60 -21.33 -9.70 -1.47
C GLY A 60 -20.11 -9.19 -2.22
N LEU A 61 -20.21 -8.07 -2.96
CA LEU A 61 -19.04 -7.49 -3.64
C LEU A 61 -17.99 -7.07 -2.62
N GLY A 62 -18.37 -6.29 -1.61
CA GLY A 62 -17.43 -5.82 -0.58
C GLY A 62 -16.87 -6.97 0.26
N GLN A 63 -17.67 -8.01 0.52
CA GLN A 63 -17.23 -9.19 1.26
C GLN A 63 -16.22 -10.03 0.47
N THR A 64 -16.35 -10.08 -0.86
CA THR A 64 -15.52 -10.91 -1.75
C THR A 64 -14.29 -10.16 -2.26
N ALA A 65 -14.33 -8.82 -2.34
CA ALA A 65 -13.25 -7.97 -2.82
C ALA A 65 -11.85 -8.26 -2.23
N PRO A 66 -11.68 -8.55 -0.92
CA PRO A 66 -10.34 -8.84 -0.39
C PRO A 66 -9.84 -10.25 -0.70
N ASN A 67 -10.72 -11.19 -1.12
CA ASN A 67 -10.37 -12.61 -1.23
C ASN A 67 -9.16 -12.87 -2.13
N PRO A 68 -9.05 -12.30 -3.35
CA PRO A 68 -7.89 -12.58 -4.19
C PRO A 68 -6.57 -12.22 -3.49
N VAL A 69 -6.52 -11.09 -2.78
CA VAL A 69 -5.31 -10.64 -2.09
C VAL A 69 -4.99 -11.61 -0.95
N LEU A 70 -5.97 -11.93 -0.10
CA LEU A 70 -5.80 -12.86 1.03
C LEU A 70 -5.35 -14.24 0.55
N ASP A 71 -6.04 -14.81 -0.44
CA ASP A 71 -5.71 -16.12 -0.98
C ASP A 71 -4.29 -16.12 -1.56
N SER A 72 -3.89 -15.05 -2.25
CA SER A 72 -2.54 -14.96 -2.80
C SER A 72 -1.45 -14.79 -1.74
N LEU A 73 -1.75 -14.11 -0.62
CA LEU A 73 -0.83 -14.02 0.52
C LEU A 73 -0.60 -15.39 1.17
N ASP A 74 -1.64 -16.23 1.20
CA ASP A 74 -1.59 -17.57 1.78
C ASP A 74 -0.90 -18.58 0.85
N GLN A 75 -1.18 -18.50 -0.46
CA GLN A 75 -0.71 -19.48 -1.43
C GLN A 75 0.67 -19.14 -2.03
N PHE A 76 1.07 -17.86 -2.02
CA PHE A 76 2.32 -17.41 -2.66
C PHE A 76 3.15 -16.49 -1.75
N PRO A 77 3.44 -16.87 -0.49
CA PRO A 77 4.16 -16.01 0.44
C PRO A 77 5.53 -15.56 -0.10
N GLU A 78 6.28 -16.43 -0.79
CA GLU A 78 7.61 -16.06 -1.31
C GLU A 78 7.55 -14.97 -2.39
N ALA A 79 6.42 -14.86 -3.11
CA ALA A 79 6.23 -13.80 -4.11
C ALA A 79 6.11 -12.41 -3.47
N TYR A 80 5.61 -12.34 -2.24
CA TYR A 80 5.50 -11.14 -1.43
C TYR A 80 6.83 -10.84 -0.71
N GLU A 81 7.44 -11.86 -0.09
CA GLU A 81 8.71 -11.70 0.65
C GLU A 81 9.83 -11.10 -0.20
N ARG A 82 9.92 -11.50 -1.47
CA ARG A 82 10.87 -10.94 -2.45
C ARG A 82 10.69 -9.46 -2.77
N ARG A 83 9.59 -8.85 -2.34
CA ARG A 83 9.23 -7.45 -2.60
C ARG A 83 9.21 -6.60 -1.33
N LEU A 84 9.67 -7.16 -0.21
CA LEU A 84 9.77 -6.44 1.04
C LEU A 84 11.15 -5.76 1.15
N ARG A 85 11.16 -4.51 1.59
CA ARG A 85 12.40 -3.75 1.86
C ARG A 85 12.71 -3.64 3.35
N SER A 86 11.69 -3.65 4.18
CA SER A 86 11.84 -3.54 5.62
C SER A 86 10.79 -4.35 6.36
N THR A 87 10.99 -4.54 7.66
CA THR A 87 10.01 -5.20 8.53
C THR A 87 8.94 -4.22 9.03
N ALA A 88 9.33 -2.97 9.30
CA ALA A 88 8.47 -2.00 9.98
C ALA A 88 7.82 -0.99 9.04
N PHE A 89 8.61 -0.17 8.34
CA PHE A 89 8.09 0.95 7.57
C PHE A 89 8.94 1.23 6.32
N GLU A 90 8.25 1.63 5.26
CA GLU A 90 8.81 2.07 3.98
C GLU A 90 7.80 3.08 3.40
N PRO A 91 8.23 4.23 2.88
CA PRO A 91 7.34 5.19 2.24
C PRO A 91 6.69 4.59 0.98
N ALA A 92 5.41 4.89 0.77
CA ALA A 92 4.69 4.44 -0.44
C ALA A 92 4.94 5.33 -1.67
N PHE A 93 5.67 6.44 -1.50
CA PHE A 93 5.94 7.43 -2.52
C PHE A 93 7.37 7.95 -2.37
N ASP A 94 7.91 8.53 -3.45
CA ASP A 94 9.22 9.16 -3.45
C ASP A 94 9.18 10.47 -2.64
N MET A 95 9.87 10.46 -1.50
CA MET A 95 9.86 11.57 -0.57
C MET A 95 10.59 12.79 -1.14
N ASN A 96 11.64 12.58 -1.92
CA ASN A 96 12.35 13.65 -2.57
C ASN A 96 11.53 14.25 -3.70
N ALA A 97 10.83 13.44 -4.51
CA ALA A 97 9.91 13.93 -5.53
C ALA A 97 8.80 14.81 -4.92
N ALA A 98 8.28 14.44 -3.74
CA ALA A 98 7.27 15.23 -3.04
C ALA A 98 7.72 16.65 -2.66
N LEU A 99 9.04 16.90 -2.57
CA LEU A 99 9.62 18.21 -2.24
C LEU A 99 9.99 19.05 -3.48
N GLU A 100 9.85 18.51 -4.69
CA GLU A 100 10.29 19.20 -5.92
C GLU A 100 9.64 20.56 -6.11
N GLN A 101 8.32 20.65 -5.88
CA GLN A 101 7.60 21.90 -6.04
C GLN A 101 8.11 22.98 -5.08
N ALA A 102 8.42 22.62 -3.84
CA ALA A 102 8.95 23.54 -2.85
C ALA A 102 10.37 24.01 -3.20
N ARG A 103 11.23 23.10 -3.67
CA ARG A 103 12.57 23.45 -4.18
C ARG A 103 12.50 24.38 -5.37
N TRP A 104 11.60 24.11 -6.31
CA TRP A 104 11.39 24.98 -7.47
C TRP A 104 10.97 26.40 -7.08
N LEU A 105 9.99 26.53 -6.17
CA LEU A 105 9.51 27.84 -5.70
C LEU A 105 10.56 28.66 -4.96
N THR A 106 11.40 27.99 -4.18
CA THR A 106 12.41 28.64 -3.33
C THR A 106 13.76 28.81 -4.03
N GLY A 107 13.98 28.13 -5.15
CA GLY A 107 15.28 28.07 -5.84
C GLY A 107 16.36 27.31 -5.04
N ARG A 108 15.98 26.56 -3.99
CA ARG A 108 16.93 25.84 -3.15
C ARG A 108 17.41 24.57 -3.82
N THR A 109 18.73 24.43 -3.92
CA THR A 109 19.44 23.24 -4.43
C THR A 109 20.51 22.76 -3.45
N ASP A 110 20.53 23.31 -2.24
CA ASP A 110 21.45 22.91 -1.18
C ASP A 110 21.05 21.54 -0.58
N PRO A 111 21.98 20.81 0.05
CA PRO A 111 21.71 19.48 0.59
C PRO A 111 20.55 19.44 1.60
N ASP A 112 20.34 20.50 2.38
CA ASP A 112 19.26 20.58 3.37
C ASP A 112 17.86 20.71 2.73
N ALA A 113 17.78 20.81 1.40
CA ALA A 113 16.54 20.79 0.63
C ALA A 113 16.16 19.37 0.14
N TYR A 114 16.96 18.36 0.44
CA TYR A 114 16.75 16.96 0.10
C TYR A 114 16.63 16.11 1.36
N LEU A 115 15.81 15.06 1.31
CA LEU A 115 15.68 14.11 2.40
C LEU A 115 16.73 13.01 2.23
N ASP A 116 17.51 12.79 3.27
CA ASP A 116 18.40 11.63 3.38
C ASP A 116 17.55 10.41 3.79
N GLU A 117 17.16 9.63 2.79
CA GLU A 117 16.28 8.48 2.98
C GLU A 117 16.96 7.36 3.79
N GLU A 118 18.27 7.19 3.65
CA GLU A 118 19.04 6.20 4.40
C GLU A 118 19.12 6.57 5.90
N ALA A 119 19.30 7.86 6.20
CA ALA A 119 19.28 8.35 7.57
C ALA A 119 17.88 8.31 8.20
N LEU A 120 16.82 8.59 7.43
CA LEU A 120 15.44 8.67 7.92
C LEU A 120 14.77 7.32 8.13
N LEU A 121 15.01 6.36 7.25
CA LEU A 121 14.41 5.02 7.32
C LEU A 121 15.22 4.08 8.22
N GLY A 122 16.33 4.58 8.74
CA GLY A 122 17.24 3.84 9.61
C GLY A 122 17.99 2.81 8.78
N ALA A 123 19.27 3.08 8.51
CA ALA A 123 20.21 2.05 8.10
C ALA A 123 20.11 0.86 9.06
N MET A 124 19.52 -0.23 8.61
CA MET A 124 19.63 -1.54 9.25
C MET A 124 19.90 -2.60 8.17
N PRO A 125 20.82 -3.54 8.48
CA PRO A 125 21.58 -4.31 7.50
C PRO A 125 20.78 -5.34 6.70
#